data_AF-A0A1X7HFL1-F1
#
_entry.id   AF-A0A1X7HFL1-F1
#
_cell.length_a   1.000
_cell.length_b   1.000
_cell.length_c   1.000
_cell.angle_alpha   90.00
_cell.angle_beta   90.00
_cell.angle_gamma   90.00
#
_symmetry.space_group_name_H-M   'P 1'
#
loop_
_entity.id
_entity.type
_entity.pdbx_description
1 polymer ?
#
loop_
_entity_poly.entity_id
_entity_poly.type
_entity_poly.pdbx_seq_one_letter_code
_entity_poly.pdbx_strand_id
1 'polypeptide(L)'
;MCYFMHVVIDHKIPDSLIAKHIDMDIYIRDLTKNMENKQSKKFYYDITNLCSCDFVTSDPKRNQSKEIKELFQLLNIDTDIAFCIILDNNKYNNLQLELQDVISSLPSEELDFITFMDLYPSQLDKDKVYLIRSRH
;
A
#
# COMPACT_ATOMS: atom_id res chain seq x y z
N MET A 1 8.55 -3.36 15.27
CA MET A 1 8.48 -2.11 14.50
C MET A 1 7.54 -2.37 13.35
N CYS A 2 6.39 -1.70 13.34
CA CYS A 2 5.22 -2.07 12.56
C CYS A 2 5.13 -1.26 11.26
N TYR A 3 4.92 -1.94 10.14
CA TYR A 3 4.82 -1.45 8.77
C TYR A 3 3.36 -1.48 8.35
N PHE A 4 2.86 -0.31 7.95
CA PHE A 4 1.56 -0.17 7.33
C PHE A 4 1.77 0.40 5.94
N MET A 5 1.17 -0.23 4.94
CA MET A 5 1.18 0.29 3.59
C MET A 5 -0.14 0.98 3.30
N HIS A 6 -0.10 2.29 3.18
CA HIS A 6 -1.26 3.05 2.71
C HIS A 6 -1.20 3.14 1.20
N VAL A 7 -2.27 2.70 0.55
CA VAL A 7 -2.41 2.62 -0.90
C VAL A 7 -3.53 3.55 -1.34
N VAL A 8 -3.20 4.50 -2.21
CA VAL A 8 -4.20 5.30 -2.93
C VAL A 8 -4.21 4.89 -4.39
N ILE A 9 -5.38 4.51 -4.90
CA ILE A 9 -5.60 4.07 -6.29
C ILE A 9 -6.86 4.73 -6.85
N ASP A 10 -7.08 4.66 -8.17
CA ASP A 10 -8.22 5.28 -8.88
C ASP A 10 -9.41 4.35 -9.13
N HIS A 11 -9.31 3.09 -8.74
CA HIS A 11 -10.35 2.09 -8.90
C HIS A 11 -10.52 1.30 -7.59
N LYS A 12 -11.68 0.65 -7.45
CA LYS A 12 -11.96 -0.18 -6.28
C LYS A 12 -11.26 -1.53 -6.44
N ILE A 13 -10.53 -1.97 -5.42
CA ILE A 13 -10.07 -3.37 -5.34
C ILE A 13 -11.30 -4.28 -5.30
N PRO A 14 -11.42 -5.30 -6.18
CA PRO A 14 -12.53 -6.23 -6.15
C PRO A 14 -12.65 -6.95 -4.80
N ASP A 15 -13.87 -7.07 -4.25
CA ASP A 15 -14.10 -7.70 -2.94
C ASP A 15 -13.65 -9.17 -2.93
N SER A 16 -13.70 -9.85 -4.08
CA SER A 16 -13.19 -11.21 -4.27
C SER A 16 -11.66 -11.30 -4.14
N LEU A 17 -10.95 -10.27 -4.60
CA LEU A 17 -9.50 -10.17 -4.46
C LEU A 17 -9.12 -9.92 -3.00
N ILE A 18 -9.88 -9.05 -2.31
CA ILE A 18 -9.70 -8.80 -0.88
C ILE A 18 -9.87 -10.08 -0.06
N ALA A 19 -10.97 -10.80 -0.28
CA ALA A 19 -11.27 -12.05 0.44
C ALA A 19 -10.16 -13.11 0.27
N LYS A 20 -9.67 -13.29 -0.96
CA LYS A 20 -8.58 -14.25 -1.26
C LYS A 20 -7.30 -13.96 -0.45
N HIS A 21 -6.96 -12.69 -0.25
CA HIS A 21 -5.72 -12.30 0.44
C HIS A 21 -5.86 -12.35 1.97
N ILE A 22 -7.08 -12.16 2.50
CA ILE A 22 -7.36 -12.34 3.93
C ILE A 22 -7.11 -13.80 4.35
N ASP A 23 -7.49 -14.77 3.51
CA ASP A 23 -7.19 -16.19 3.75
C ASP A 23 -5.68 -16.49 3.76
N MET A 24 -4.86 -15.57 3.26
CA MET A 24 -3.40 -15.63 3.25
C MET A 24 -2.79 -14.77 4.36
N ASP A 25 -3.55 -14.31 5.35
CA ASP A 25 -3.11 -13.42 6.43
C ASP A 25 -2.66 -12.00 6.00
N ILE A 26 -3.02 -11.60 4.78
CA ILE A 26 -2.88 -10.23 4.28
C ILE A 26 -4.21 -9.50 4.46
N TYR A 27 -4.19 -8.48 5.31
CA TYR A 27 -5.36 -7.67 5.61
C TYR A 27 -5.38 -6.45 4.71
N ILE A 28 -6.44 -6.34 3.91
CA ILE A 28 -6.70 -5.19 3.05
C ILE A 28 -7.92 -4.47 3.61
N ARG A 29 -7.72 -3.31 4.22
CA ARG A 29 -8.78 -2.51 4.84
C ARG A 29 -9.14 -1.33 3.93
N ASP A 30 -10.37 -1.31 3.44
CA ASP A 30 -10.93 -0.16 2.71
C ASP A 30 -11.21 0.99 3.69
N LEU A 31 -10.49 2.10 3.51
CA LEU A 31 -10.64 3.33 4.27
C LEU A 31 -11.46 4.39 3.53
N THR A 32 -11.85 4.16 2.28
CA THR A 32 -12.39 5.18 1.36
C THR A 32 -13.59 5.95 1.92
N LYS A 33 -14.42 5.30 2.75
CA LYS A 33 -15.60 5.92 3.38
C LYS A 33 -15.26 6.77 4.62
N ASN A 34 -14.12 6.50 5.25
CA ASN A 34 -13.71 7.12 6.52
C ASN A 34 -12.77 8.32 6.31
N MET A 35 -12.39 8.61 5.05
CA MET A 35 -11.53 9.74 4.71
C MET A 35 -12.34 11.05 4.61
N GLU A 36 -12.05 12.01 5.48
CA GLU A 36 -12.70 13.33 5.47
C GLU A 36 -12.36 14.14 4.22
N ASN A 37 -11.08 14.15 3.82
CA ASN A 37 -10.55 14.94 2.71
C ASN A 37 -10.21 14.09 1.47
N LYS A 38 -11.12 13.19 1.06
CA LYS A 38 -10.82 12.30 -0.08
C LYS A 38 -10.75 13.06 -1.41
N GLN A 39 -9.77 12.68 -2.22
CA GLN A 39 -9.74 13.08 -3.62
C GLN A 39 -10.88 12.38 -4.38
N SER A 40 -11.55 13.14 -5.26
CA SER A 40 -12.60 12.57 -6.10
C SER A 40 -12.03 11.45 -6.98
N LYS A 41 -12.78 10.34 -7.10
CA LYS A 41 -12.40 9.15 -7.87
C LYS A 41 -11.12 8.44 -7.37
N LYS A 42 -10.74 8.63 -6.11
CA LYS A 42 -9.67 7.84 -5.47
C LYS A 42 -10.23 6.94 -4.38
N PHE A 43 -9.61 5.78 -4.23
CA PHE A 43 -9.88 4.76 -3.23
C PHE A 43 -8.66 4.61 -2.34
N TYR A 44 -8.91 4.35 -1.07
CA TYR A 44 -7.92 4.38 0.00
C TYR A 44 -7.92 3.04 0.71
N TYR A 45 -6.76 2.40 0.77
CA TYR A 45 -6.60 1.09 1.37
C TYR A 45 -5.42 1.07 2.31
N ASP A 46 -5.55 0.33 3.39
CA ASP A 46 -4.40 -0.13 4.17
C ASP A 46 -4.16 -1.58 3.86
N ILE A 47 -2.92 -1.89 3.51
CA ILE A 47 -2.47 -3.27 3.31
C ILE A 47 -1.52 -3.58 4.46
N THR A 48 -1.90 -4.57 5.25
CA THR A 48 -1.09 -5.07 6.36
C THR A 48 -0.95 -6.58 6.27
N ASN A 49 0.03 -7.12 6.98
CA ASN A 49 0.23 -8.53 7.19
C ASN A 49 0.04 -8.77 8.68
N LEU A 50 -0.65 -9.86 9.06
CA LEU A 50 -1.01 -10.35 10.40
C LEU A 50 -0.70 -9.45 11.61
N CYS A 51 0.59 -9.21 11.88
CA CYS A 51 1.04 -8.11 12.70
C CYS A 51 1.84 -7.16 11.81
N SER A 52 1.51 -5.88 11.75
CA SER A 52 2.24 -4.89 10.94
C SER A 52 3.75 -4.93 11.18
N CYS A 53 4.18 -5.42 12.34
CA CYS A 53 5.58 -5.67 12.68
C CYS A 53 6.29 -6.76 11.87
N ASP A 54 5.58 -7.48 11.00
CA ASP A 54 6.09 -8.65 10.31
C ASP A 54 6.56 -8.43 8.84
N PHE A 55 6.29 -7.27 8.23
CA PHE A 55 6.67 -6.97 6.83
C PHE A 55 8.18 -7.01 6.55
N VAL A 56 8.99 -6.75 7.58
CA VAL A 56 10.47 -6.76 7.48
C VAL A 56 11.02 -7.76 8.49
N THR A 57 10.37 -8.93 8.64
CA THR A 57 11.00 -10.05 9.33
C THR A 57 11.87 -10.85 8.38
N SER A 58 12.88 -11.50 8.93
CA SER A 58 13.61 -12.57 8.26
C SER A 58 12.84 -13.90 8.25
N ASP A 59 11.64 -13.98 8.86
CA ASP A 59 10.80 -15.18 8.84
C ASP A 59 9.96 -15.18 7.54
N PRO A 60 10.28 -16.05 6.57
CA PRO A 60 9.60 -16.07 5.29
C PRO A 60 8.13 -16.48 5.41
N LYS A 61 7.71 -17.15 6.49
CA LYS A 61 6.29 -17.45 6.74
C LYS A 61 5.50 -16.22 7.16
N ARG A 62 6.20 -15.22 7.69
CA ARG A 62 5.60 -13.97 8.18
C ARG A 62 5.83 -12.79 7.25
N ASN A 63 6.82 -12.83 6.37
CA ASN A 63 7.14 -11.68 5.51
C ASN A 63 6.13 -11.52 4.35
N GLN A 64 5.48 -12.61 3.89
CA GLN A 64 4.43 -12.66 2.84
C GLN A 64 4.63 -11.72 1.63
N SER A 65 5.88 -11.38 1.35
CA SER A 65 6.20 -10.40 0.31
C SER A 65 5.87 -10.91 -1.07
N LYS A 66 5.88 -12.22 -1.28
CA LYS A 66 5.47 -12.84 -2.53
C LYS A 66 3.98 -12.61 -2.79
N GLU A 67 3.13 -12.88 -1.81
CA GLU A 67 1.68 -12.75 -1.92
C GLU A 67 1.28 -11.26 -2.07
N ILE A 68 1.98 -10.35 -1.39
CA ILE A 68 1.79 -8.90 -1.58
C ILE A 68 2.26 -8.44 -2.97
N LYS A 69 3.35 -9.00 -3.49
CA LYS A 69 3.79 -8.76 -4.88
C LYS A 69 2.75 -9.26 -5.87
N GLU A 70 2.16 -10.44 -5.66
CA GLU A 70 1.08 -10.97 -6.49
C GLU A 70 -0.16 -10.05 -6.46
N LEU A 71 -0.51 -9.50 -5.29
CA LEU A 71 -1.56 -8.48 -5.17
C LEU A 71 -1.25 -7.26 -6.04
N PHE A 72 -0.05 -6.68 -5.93
CA PHE A 72 0.32 -5.51 -6.74
C PHE A 72 0.34 -5.79 -8.23
N GLN A 73 0.75 -6.99 -8.65
CA GLN A 73 0.68 -7.41 -10.04
C GLN A 73 -0.77 -7.46 -10.53
N LEU A 74 -1.67 -8.06 -9.76
CA LEU A 74 -3.09 -8.12 -10.10
C LEU A 74 -3.72 -6.74 -10.16
N LEU A 75 -3.38 -5.85 -9.23
CA LEU A 75 -3.82 -4.46 -9.29
C LEU A 75 -3.30 -3.79 -10.57
N ASN A 76 -2.00 -3.91 -10.88
CA ASN A 76 -1.39 -3.28 -12.05
C ASN A 76 -1.92 -3.79 -13.41
N ILE A 77 -2.52 -4.97 -13.47
CA ILE A 77 -3.02 -5.59 -14.72
C ILE A 77 -4.36 -4.99 -15.17
N ASP A 78 -5.17 -4.46 -14.26
CA ASP A 78 -6.57 -4.14 -14.58
C ASP A 78 -6.82 -2.73 -15.13
N THR A 79 -5.90 -1.77 -14.98
CA THR A 79 -6.00 -0.41 -15.57
C THR A 79 -4.68 0.38 -15.44
N ASP A 80 -4.60 1.58 -16.04
CA ASP A 80 -3.60 2.61 -15.70
C ASP A 80 -3.72 3.01 -14.24
N ILE A 81 -2.71 2.71 -13.42
CA ILE A 81 -2.77 2.96 -11.99
C ILE A 81 -1.55 3.77 -11.56
N ALA A 82 -1.84 4.86 -10.86
CA ALA A 82 -0.88 5.56 -10.03
C ALA A 82 -0.99 5.01 -8.60
N PHE A 83 -0.03 4.21 -8.17
CA PHE A 83 0.01 3.74 -6.78
C PHE A 83 0.71 4.80 -5.92
N CYS A 84 0.08 5.21 -4.83
CA CYS A 84 0.75 5.96 -3.77
C CYS A 84 0.95 5.01 -2.59
N ILE A 85 2.19 4.66 -2.28
CA ILE A 85 2.53 3.83 -1.13
C ILE A 85 3.20 4.69 -0.07
N ILE A 86 2.60 4.74 1.12
CA ILE A 86 3.19 5.35 2.32
C ILE A 86 3.53 4.25 3.30
N LEU A 87 4.75 4.26 3.81
CA LEU A 87 5.25 3.34 4.82
C LEU A 87 5.35 4.08 6.15
N ASP A 88 4.35 3.93 7.02
CA ASP A 88 4.38 4.56 8.36
C ASP A 88 5.00 3.63 9.40
N ASN A 89 5.84 4.23 10.24
CA ASN A 89 6.35 3.70 11.49
C ASN A 89 5.86 4.61 12.64
N ASN A 90 4.61 4.41 13.06
CA ASN A 90 4.05 4.88 14.33
C ASN A 90 3.92 6.40 14.55
N LYS A 91 3.90 7.26 13.53
CA LYS A 91 3.75 8.71 13.78
C LYS A 91 2.33 9.27 13.67
N TYR A 92 1.41 8.62 12.96
CA TYR A 92 0.12 9.22 12.66
C TYR A 92 -1.04 8.47 13.33
N ASN A 93 -1.31 8.79 14.60
CA ASN A 93 -2.39 8.16 15.39
C ASN A 93 -3.80 8.36 14.80
N ASN A 94 -3.99 9.37 13.94
CA ASN A 94 -5.26 9.71 13.28
C ASN A 94 -5.14 9.71 11.74
N LEU A 95 -4.45 8.70 11.21
CA LEU A 95 -4.12 8.59 9.79
C LEU A 95 -5.32 8.73 8.83
N GLN A 96 -6.53 8.38 9.26
CA GLN A 96 -7.78 8.55 8.48
C GLN A 96 -8.16 10.03 8.24
N LEU A 97 -7.79 10.92 9.16
CA LEU A 97 -8.10 12.35 9.08
C LEU A 97 -7.01 13.11 8.30
N GLU A 98 -5.76 12.64 8.41
CA GLU A 98 -4.58 13.41 7.98
C GLU A 98 -3.86 12.82 6.77
N LEU A 99 -4.31 11.69 6.19
CA LEU A 99 -3.54 10.97 5.15
C LEU A 99 -3.10 11.86 3.98
N GLN A 100 -3.95 12.76 3.50
CA GLN A 100 -3.59 13.68 2.41
C GLN A 100 -2.52 14.68 2.85
N ASP A 101 -2.61 15.18 4.07
CA ASP A 101 -1.62 16.10 4.64
C ASP A 101 -0.29 15.38 4.86
N VAL A 102 -0.34 14.12 5.31
CA VAL A 102 0.83 13.25 5.47
C VAL A 102 1.50 13.00 4.12
N ILE A 103 0.76 12.56 3.10
CA ILE A 103 1.28 12.38 1.73
C ILE A 103 1.97 13.65 1.25
N SER A 104 1.33 14.81 1.43
CA SER A 104 1.85 16.09 0.95
C SER A 104 3.08 16.57 1.74
N SER A 105 3.29 16.06 2.96
CA SER A 105 4.40 16.46 3.84
C SER A 105 5.68 15.63 3.64
N LEU A 106 5.57 14.44 3.05
CA LEU A 106 6.68 13.50 2.92
C LEU A 106 7.42 13.68 1.58
N PRO A 107 8.73 13.36 1.53
CA PRO A 107 9.44 13.32 0.27
C PRO A 107 8.81 12.28 -0.67
N SER A 108 8.62 12.66 -1.93
CA SER A 108 8.04 11.80 -2.97
C SER A 108 9.09 11.34 -3.98
N GLU A 109 9.00 10.09 -4.41
CA GLU A 109 9.79 9.52 -5.51
C GLU A 109 8.88 8.82 -6.51
N GLU A 110 9.13 9.04 -7.81
CA GLU A 110 8.44 8.34 -8.88
C GLU A 110 9.22 7.10 -9.30
N LEU A 111 8.55 5.96 -9.36
CA LEU A 111 9.12 4.69 -9.85
C LEU A 111 8.20 4.10 -10.93
N ASP A 112 8.77 3.35 -11.87
CA ASP A 112 7.95 2.43 -12.65
C ASP A 112 7.62 1.17 -11.84
N PHE A 113 6.57 0.47 -12.26
CA PHE A 113 6.09 -0.72 -11.56
C PHE A 113 7.16 -1.81 -11.38
N ILE A 114 8.00 -2.05 -12.39
CA ILE A 114 9.02 -3.10 -12.33
C ILE A 114 10.07 -2.75 -11.28
N THR A 115 10.58 -1.51 -11.33
CA THR A 115 11.56 -1.01 -10.34
C THR A 115 11.00 -1.10 -8.92
N PHE A 116 9.74 -0.70 -8.71
CA PHE A 116 9.10 -0.83 -7.41
C PHE A 116 9.03 -2.27 -6.92
N MET A 117 8.65 -3.20 -7.79
CA MET A 117 8.55 -4.62 -7.47
C MET A 117 9.89 -5.25 -7.13
N ASP A 118 10.99 -4.77 -7.71
CA ASP A 118 12.35 -5.22 -7.39
C ASP A 118 12.84 -4.69 -6.03
N LEU A 119 12.44 -3.47 -5.66
CA LEU A 119 12.83 -2.85 -4.39
C LEU A 119 12.01 -3.35 -3.19
N TYR A 120 10.74 -3.71 -3.41
CA TYR A 120 9.86 -4.19 -2.35
C TYR A 120 10.30 -5.57 -1.79
N PRO A 121 10.23 -5.81 -0.46
CA PRO A 121 9.85 -4.87 0.61
C PRO A 121 11.05 -4.14 1.25
N SER A 122 12.27 -4.63 1.06
CA SER A 122 13.41 -4.31 1.94
C SER A 122 14.26 -3.12 1.50
N GLN A 123 14.14 -2.68 0.26
CA GLN A 123 14.94 -1.58 -0.29
C GLN A 123 14.13 -0.27 -0.41
N LEU A 124 12.88 -0.27 0.04
CA LEU A 124 12.06 0.93 0.11
C LEU A 124 12.38 1.70 1.39
N ASP A 125 12.61 3.00 1.24
CA ASP A 125 12.77 3.94 2.34
C ASP A 125 11.45 4.07 3.12
N LYS A 126 11.56 4.22 4.43
CA LYS A 126 10.42 4.58 5.29
C LYS A 126 10.15 6.08 5.22
N ASP A 127 8.95 6.50 5.66
CA ASP A 127 8.56 7.92 5.70
C ASP A 127 8.72 8.61 4.33
N LYS A 128 8.43 7.88 3.25
CA LYS A 128 8.56 8.32 1.86
C LYS A 128 7.31 7.92 1.08
N VAL A 129 6.95 8.76 0.10
CA VAL A 129 5.83 8.50 -0.81
C VAL A 129 6.39 7.97 -2.12
N TYR A 130 5.99 6.76 -2.49
CA TYR A 130 6.30 6.21 -3.80
C TYR A 130 5.11 6.37 -4.74
N LEU A 131 5.34 7.09 -5.84
CA LEU A 131 4.39 7.31 -6.93
C LEU A 131 4.70 6.34 -8.05
N ILE A 132 3.97 5.22 -8.11
CA ILE A 132 4.23 4.17 -9.08
C ILE A 132 3.43 4.44 -10.34
N ARG A 133 4.09 4.66 -11.47
CA ARG A 133 3.44 4.86 -12.76
C ARG A 133 3.44 3.57 -13.57
N SER A 134 2.27 3.13 -14.02
CA SER A 134 2.20 2.12 -15.10
C SER A 134 2.72 2.76 -16.39
N ARG A 135 3.71 2.13 -17.03
CA ARG A 135 4.17 2.56 -18.37
C ARG A 135 3.31 1.82 -19.40
N HIS A 136 2.56 2.59 -20.21
CA HIS A 136 2.06 2.15 -21.52
C HIS A 136 3.20 1.89 -22.50
#